data_AF-A0A2D4PWD9-F1
#
_entry.id   AF-A0A2D4PWD9-F1
#
_cell.length_a   1.000
_cell.length_b   1.000
_cell.length_c   1.000
_cell.angle_alpha   90.00
_cell.angle_beta   90.00
_cell.angle_gamma   90.00
#
_symmetry.space_group_name_H-M   'P 1'
#
loop_
_entity.id
_entity.type
_entity.pdbx_description
1 polymer ?
#
loop_
_entity_poly.entity_id
_entity_poly.type
_entity_poly.pdbx_seq_one_letter_code
_entity_poly.pdbx_strand_id
1 'polypeptide(L)'
;ILHPELAVDSMIPAYATTRIRSQIGNTESELKKLAEENPDLQDAYIAKQKRLKSKLMDHDNIKYLQKILDELEKVLDQVETELQRRNEETPENGHQPWLCGEFFSLADVSLAVTLHRLKFIGLARRSWGNGKRPNLEAYYDRVLKRQTFHKV
;
A
#
# COMPACT_ATOMS: atom_id res chain seq x y z
N ILE A 1 -4.63 5.87 -11.10
CA ILE A 1 -3.85 4.65 -10.71
C ILE A 1 -2.34 4.94 -10.73
N LEU A 2 -1.71 4.87 -9.55
CA LEU A 2 -0.35 5.34 -9.26
C LEU A 2 -0.14 6.79 -9.72
N HIS A 3 -0.74 7.70 -8.96
CA HIS A 3 -0.53 9.13 -9.06
C HIS A 3 0.97 9.43 -8.88
N PRO A 4 1.69 9.85 -9.95
CA PRO A 4 3.13 10.12 -9.85
C PRO A 4 3.47 11.16 -8.78
N GLU A 5 2.53 12.08 -8.53
CA GLU A 5 2.61 13.08 -7.48
C GLU A 5 2.53 12.51 -6.04
N LEU A 6 2.03 11.28 -5.88
CA LEU A 6 1.88 10.64 -4.56
C LEU A 6 2.86 9.49 -4.33
N ALA A 7 3.26 8.78 -5.38
CA ALA A 7 4.10 7.58 -5.29
C ALA A 7 5.46 7.81 -5.96
N VAL A 8 6.53 7.78 -5.16
CA VAL A 8 7.92 7.98 -5.58
C VAL A 8 8.73 6.73 -5.23
N ASP A 9 9.70 6.36 -6.08
CA ASP A 9 10.58 5.20 -5.84
C ASP A 9 9.82 3.85 -5.71
N SER A 10 8.72 3.71 -6.47
CA SER A 10 7.94 2.47 -6.53
C SER A 10 8.77 1.31 -7.10
N MET A 11 8.63 0.13 -6.50
CA MET A 11 9.25 -1.11 -7.00
C MET A 11 8.44 -1.74 -8.14
N ILE A 12 7.28 -1.17 -8.48
CA ILE A 12 6.46 -1.60 -9.61
C ILE A 12 7.18 -1.21 -10.91
N PRO A 13 7.53 -2.17 -11.78
CA PRO A 13 8.17 -1.84 -13.05
C PRO A 13 7.29 -0.96 -13.94
N ALA A 14 7.90 -0.01 -14.66
CA ALA A 14 7.17 0.92 -15.53
C ALA A 14 6.27 0.20 -16.56
N TYR A 15 6.73 -0.92 -17.11
CA TYR A 15 5.94 -1.72 -18.05
C TYR A 15 4.66 -2.28 -17.43
N ALA A 16 4.67 -2.62 -16.13
CA ALA A 16 3.51 -3.16 -15.44
C ALA A 16 2.43 -2.09 -15.28
N THR A 17 2.83 -0.87 -14.92
CA THR A 17 1.93 0.29 -14.85
C THR A 17 1.28 0.60 -16.20
N THR A 18 2.08 0.59 -17.28
CA THR A 18 1.56 0.78 -18.65
C THR A 18 0.61 -0.34 -19.06
N ARG A 19 0.95 -1.60 -18.75
CA ARG A 19 0.09 -2.75 -19.05
C ARG A 19 -1.24 -2.69 -18.31
N ILE A 20 -1.25 -2.28 -17.03
CA ILE A 20 -2.48 -2.10 -16.25
C ILE A 20 -3.39 -1.07 -16.92
N ARG A 21 -2.85 0.09 -17.30
CA ARG A 21 -3.64 1.14 -18.00
C ARG A 21 -4.19 0.64 -19.34
N SER A 22 -3.35 -0.05 -20.13
CA SER A 22 -3.79 -0.62 -21.41
C SER A 22 -4.87 -1.69 -21.22
N GLN A 23 -4.72 -2.58 -20.23
CA GLN A 23 -5.69 -3.63 -19.96
C GLN A 23 -7.05 -3.07 -19.54
N ILE A 24 -7.07 -1.97 -18.79
CA ILE A 24 -8.30 -1.26 -18.43
C ILE A 24 -9.00 -0.74 -19.69
N GLY A 25 -8.29 -0.03 -20.56
CA GLY A 25 -8.85 0.49 -21.81
C GLY A 25 -9.35 -0.63 -22.73
N ASN A 26 -8.56 -1.68 -22.90
CA ASN A 26 -8.94 -2.84 -23.72
C ASN A 26 -10.19 -3.53 -23.16
N THR A 27 -10.31 -3.68 -21.84
CA THR A 27 -11.50 -4.28 -21.20
C THR A 27 -12.75 -3.45 -21.46
N GLU A 28 -12.65 -2.12 -21.46
CA GLU A 28 -13.78 -1.26 -21.80
C GLU A 28 -14.25 -1.47 -23.25
N SER A 29 -13.31 -1.52 -24.21
CA SER A 29 -13.61 -1.77 -25.62
C SER A 29 -14.21 -3.16 -25.84
N GLU A 30 -13.65 -4.19 -25.18
CA GLU A 30 -14.14 -5.57 -25.26
C GLU A 30 -15.57 -5.70 -24.73
N LEU A 31 -15.88 -5.04 -23.59
CA LEU A 31 -17.25 -5.03 -23.05
C LEU A 31 -18.25 -4.35 -23.98
N LYS A 32 -17.83 -3.31 -24.70
CA LYS A 32 -18.68 -2.66 -25.69
C LYS A 32 -18.97 -3.59 -26.86
N LYS A 33 -17.94 -4.26 -27.39
CA LYS A 33 -18.07 -5.24 -28.47
C LYS A 33 -18.99 -6.39 -28.08
N LEU A 34 -18.80 -6.96 -26.88
CA LEU A 34 -19.65 -8.05 -26.38
C LEU A 34 -21.12 -7.65 -26.22
N ALA A 35 -21.40 -6.39 -25.90
CA ALA A 35 -22.75 -5.85 -25.82
C ALA A 35 -23.43 -5.73 -27.19
N GLU A 36 -22.65 -5.47 -28.26
CA GLU A 36 -23.12 -5.42 -29.64
C GLU A 36 -23.35 -6.83 -30.22
N GLU A 37 -22.48 -7.78 -29.88
CA GLU A 37 -22.54 -9.17 -30.36
C GLU A 37 -23.60 -10.04 -29.65
N ASN A 38 -24.01 -9.66 -28.43
CA ASN A 38 -24.96 -10.42 -27.61
C ASN A 38 -26.11 -9.51 -27.12
N PRO A 39 -27.15 -9.25 -27.95
CA PRO A 39 -28.24 -8.33 -27.62
C PRO A 39 -29.05 -8.74 -26.38
N ASP A 40 -29.16 -10.04 -26.13
CA ASP A 40 -29.84 -10.63 -24.96
C ASP A 40 -29.11 -10.35 -23.63
N LEU A 41 -27.79 -10.14 -23.69
CA LEU A 41 -26.94 -9.82 -22.54
C LEU A 41 -26.49 -8.36 -22.50
N GLN A 42 -26.99 -7.52 -23.42
CA GLN A 42 -26.55 -6.14 -23.59
C GLN A 42 -26.60 -5.34 -22.29
N ASP A 43 -27.70 -5.42 -21.55
CA ASP A 43 -27.87 -4.72 -20.26
C ASP A 43 -26.83 -5.16 -19.22
N ALA A 44 -26.49 -6.45 -19.17
CA ALA A 44 -25.50 -6.98 -18.24
C ALA A 44 -24.09 -6.46 -18.57
N TYR A 45 -23.73 -6.40 -19.85
CA TYR A 45 -22.44 -5.84 -20.30
C TYR A 45 -22.34 -4.34 -20.05
N ILE A 46 -23.40 -3.57 -20.33
CA ILE A 46 -23.48 -2.13 -20.03
C ILE A 46 -23.34 -1.90 -18.52
N ALA A 47 -24.05 -2.67 -17.69
CA ALA A 47 -23.94 -2.58 -16.24
C ALA A 47 -22.51 -2.88 -15.75
N LYS A 48 -21.84 -3.89 -16.31
CA LYS A 48 -20.44 -4.21 -15.99
C LYS A 48 -19.49 -3.10 -16.41
N GLN A 49 -19.69 -2.50 -17.59
CA GLN A 49 -18.92 -1.35 -18.07
C GLN A 49 -19.08 -0.14 -17.14
N LYS A 50 -20.30 0.16 -16.71
CA LYS A 50 -20.59 1.24 -15.75
C LYS A 50 -19.89 1.01 -14.41
N ARG A 51 -19.90 -0.22 -13.89
CA ARG A 51 -19.18 -0.60 -12.67
C ARG A 51 -17.67 -0.43 -12.81
N LEU A 52 -17.09 -0.81 -13.96
CA LEU A 52 -15.68 -0.63 -14.24
C LEU A 52 -15.30 0.86 -14.24
N LYS A 53 -16.06 1.70 -14.95
CA LYS A 53 -15.85 3.15 -14.99
C LYS A 53 -15.95 3.80 -13.61
N SER A 54 -16.96 3.45 -12.83
CA SER A 54 -17.12 3.97 -11.46
C SER A 54 -15.90 3.64 -10.61
N LYS A 55 -15.44 2.38 -10.60
CA LYS A 55 -14.25 1.98 -9.83
C LYS A 55 -12.99 2.73 -10.25
N LEU A 56 -12.82 3.01 -11.54
CA LEU A 56 -11.70 3.81 -12.03
C LEU A 56 -11.78 5.25 -11.55
N MET A 57 -12.95 5.88 -11.66
CA MET A 57 -13.18 7.24 -11.18
C MET A 57 -12.95 7.36 -9.67
N ASP A 58 -13.40 6.38 -8.89
CA ASP A 58 -13.16 6.33 -7.45
C ASP A 58 -11.66 6.22 -7.12
N HIS A 59 -10.92 5.44 -7.92
CA HIS A 59 -9.47 5.28 -7.76
C HIS A 59 -8.65 6.48 -8.27
N ASP A 60 -9.20 7.29 -9.17
CA ASP A 60 -8.58 8.52 -9.67
C ASP A 60 -9.04 9.77 -8.88
N ASN A 61 -9.93 9.60 -7.90
CA ASN A 61 -10.32 10.66 -6.98
C ASN A 61 -9.20 10.96 -5.97
N ILE A 62 -8.32 11.90 -6.35
CA ILE A 62 -7.18 12.34 -5.54
C ILE A 62 -7.61 12.79 -4.13
N LYS A 63 -8.75 13.46 -3.97
CA LYS A 63 -9.21 13.93 -2.65
C LYS A 63 -9.56 12.76 -1.73
N TYR A 64 -10.20 11.73 -2.26
CA TYR A 64 -10.51 10.51 -1.51
C TYR A 64 -9.23 9.75 -1.13
N LEU A 65 -8.30 9.63 -2.09
CA LEU A 65 -7.00 9.01 -1.85
C LEU A 65 -6.18 9.77 -0.80
N GLN A 66 -6.15 11.10 -0.85
CA GLN A 66 -5.52 11.95 0.16
C GLN A 66 -6.10 11.68 1.54
N LYS A 67 -7.43 11.60 1.68
CA LYS A 67 -8.07 11.29 2.96
C LYS A 67 -7.61 9.94 3.53
N ILE A 68 -7.54 8.89 2.71
CA ILE A 68 -7.03 7.58 3.12
C ILE A 68 -5.56 7.68 3.54
N LEU A 69 -4.76 8.41 2.79
CA LEU A 69 -3.33 8.61 3.09
C LEU A 69 -3.12 9.40 4.40
N ASP A 70 -4.00 10.34 4.72
CA ASP A 70 -3.95 11.10 5.97
C ASP A 70 -4.37 10.23 7.17
N GLU A 71 -5.37 9.36 7.00
CA GLU A 71 -5.75 8.37 8.00
C GLU A 71 -4.61 7.36 8.25
N LEU A 72 -3.96 6.89 7.18
CA LEU A 72 -2.76 6.06 7.29
C LEU A 72 -1.64 6.77 8.05
N GLU A 73 -1.37 8.04 7.76
CA GLU A 73 -0.33 8.79 8.47
C GLU A 73 -0.58 8.87 9.98
N LYS A 74 -1.83 9.08 10.40
CA LYS A 74 -2.20 9.06 11.82
C LYS A 74 -1.92 7.71 12.49
N VAL A 75 -2.19 6.61 11.79
CA VAL A 75 -1.87 5.26 12.30
C VAL A 75 -0.35 5.08 12.41
N LEU A 76 0.42 5.53 11.42
CA LEU A 76 1.89 5.46 11.47
C LEU A 76 2.48 6.35 12.57
N ASP A 77 1.86 7.48 12.90
CA ASP A 77 2.26 8.32 14.04
C ASP A 77 2.03 7.61 15.39
N GLN A 78 0.91 6.88 15.51
CA GLN A 78 0.66 6.06 16.69
C GLN A 78 1.67 4.92 16.82
N VAL A 79 2.01 4.26 15.72
CA VAL A 79 3.04 3.21 15.70
C VAL A 79 4.42 3.79 16.06
N GLU A 80 4.80 4.94 15.51
CA GLU A 80 6.05 5.61 15.85
C GLU A 80 6.13 5.93 17.35
N THR A 81 5.04 6.45 17.92
CA THR A 81 4.95 6.76 19.35
C THR A 81 5.10 5.51 20.20
N GLU A 82 4.45 4.41 19.82
CA GLU A 82 4.58 3.15 20.55
C GLU A 82 6.00 2.60 20.43
N LEU A 83 6.64 2.63 19.25
CA LEU A 83 8.02 2.18 19.08
C LEU A 83 9.01 3.03 19.88
N GLN A 84 8.79 4.34 19.94
CA GLN A 84 9.60 5.24 20.78
C GLN A 84 9.47 4.86 22.25
N ARG A 85 8.24 4.72 22.75
CA ARG A 85 7.97 4.30 24.14
C ARG A 85 8.68 2.98 24.47
N ARG A 86 8.64 2.01 23.56
CA ARG A 86 9.34 0.73 23.75
C ARG A 86 10.85 0.90 23.86
N ASN A 87 11.46 1.76 23.06
CA ASN A 87 12.89 2.05 23.15
C ASN A 87 13.24 2.70 24.49
N GLU A 88 12.41 3.63 24.99
CA GLU A 88 12.61 4.31 26.28
C GLU A 88 12.44 3.35 27.48
N GLU A 89 11.53 2.38 27.39
CA GLU A 89 11.32 1.35 28.41
C GLU A 89 12.37 0.22 28.37
N THR A 90 13.22 0.16 27.33
CA THR A 90 14.23 -0.90 27.17
C THR A 90 15.53 -0.51 27.87
N PRO A 91 16.06 -1.33 28.80
CA PRO A 91 17.36 -1.07 29.42
C PRO A 91 18.50 -1.07 28.39
N GLU A 92 19.58 -0.31 28.62
CA GLU A 92 20.73 -0.21 27.68
C GLU A 92 21.35 -1.57 27.28
N ASN A 93 21.23 -2.59 28.14
CA ASN A 93 21.73 -3.95 27.90
C ASN A 93 20.62 -4.96 27.52
N GLY A 94 19.39 -4.49 27.34
CA GLY A 94 18.23 -5.30 27.00
C GLY A 94 18.15 -5.59 25.50
N HIS A 95 17.49 -6.69 25.14
CA HIS A 95 17.13 -6.93 23.74
C HIS A 95 16.05 -5.93 23.33
N GLN A 96 16.22 -5.30 22.16
CA GLN A 96 15.21 -4.39 21.64
C GLN A 96 13.89 -5.13 21.40
N PRO A 97 12.78 -4.71 22.04
CA PRO A 97 11.47 -5.33 21.86
C PRO A 97 10.93 -5.08 20.45
N TRP A 98 9.87 -5.82 20.11
CA TRP A 98 9.01 -5.60 18.94
C TRP A 98 7.84 -4.68 19.32
N LEU A 99 6.89 -4.46 18.39
CA LEU A 99 5.84 -3.44 18.55
C LEU A 99 5.04 -3.59 19.85
N CYS A 100 4.72 -4.82 20.24
CA CYS A 100 3.86 -5.10 21.39
C CYS A 100 4.56 -5.85 22.53
N GLY A 101 5.89 -5.96 22.52
CA GLY A 101 6.66 -6.66 23.57
C GLY A 101 7.88 -7.39 23.04
N GLU A 102 8.45 -8.29 23.84
CA GLU A 102 9.74 -8.95 23.52
C GLU A 102 9.66 -9.91 22.33
N PHE A 103 8.50 -10.49 22.07
CA PHE A 103 8.30 -11.49 21.03
C PHE A 103 7.63 -10.89 19.80
N PHE A 104 8.03 -11.40 18.63
CA PHE A 104 7.41 -11.03 17.37
C PHE A 104 6.02 -11.65 17.27
N SER A 105 5.02 -10.79 17.14
CA SER A 105 3.61 -11.13 17.26
C SER A 105 2.85 -10.94 15.94
N LEU A 106 1.54 -11.19 15.95
CA LEU A 106 0.66 -10.92 14.81
C LEU A 106 0.62 -9.43 14.44
N ALA A 107 0.77 -8.54 15.43
CA ALA A 107 0.85 -7.10 15.18
C ALA A 107 2.07 -6.77 14.33
N ASP A 108 3.20 -7.41 14.61
CA ASP A 108 4.45 -7.23 13.87
C ASP A 108 4.40 -7.81 12.46
N VAL A 109 3.73 -8.96 12.27
CA VAL A 109 3.44 -9.53 10.94
C VAL A 109 2.64 -8.53 10.10
N SER A 110 1.55 -8.02 10.67
CA SER A 110 0.65 -7.09 9.99
C SER A 110 1.37 -5.79 9.62
N LEU A 111 2.15 -5.23 10.56
CA LEU A 111 2.93 -4.03 10.32
C LEU A 111 4.03 -4.28 9.28
N ALA A 112 4.80 -5.36 9.39
CA ALA A 112 5.87 -5.71 8.45
C ALA A 112 5.38 -5.80 7.00
N VAL A 113 4.28 -6.54 6.77
CA VAL A 113 3.68 -6.69 5.43
C VAL A 113 3.14 -5.35 4.93
N THR A 114 2.51 -4.56 5.80
CA THR A 114 1.99 -3.24 5.46
C THR A 114 3.11 -2.29 5.03
N LEU A 115 4.18 -2.17 5.82
CA LEU A 115 5.33 -1.32 5.49
C LEU A 115 6.01 -1.78 4.20
N HIS A 116 6.16 -3.09 4.01
CA HIS A 116 6.72 -3.58 2.76
C HIS A 116 5.84 -3.26 1.56
N ARG A 117 4.52 -3.37 1.70
CA ARG A 117 3.58 -2.99 0.64
C ARG A 117 3.65 -1.50 0.33
N LEU A 118 3.73 -0.64 1.35
CA LEU A 118 3.90 0.80 1.20
C LEU A 118 5.21 1.13 0.47
N LYS A 119 6.32 0.46 0.80
CA LYS A 119 7.59 0.59 0.04
C LYS A 119 7.43 0.12 -1.40
N PHE A 120 6.76 -1.01 -1.61
CA PHE A 120 6.54 -1.58 -2.94
C PHE A 120 5.78 -0.63 -3.87
N ILE A 121 4.76 0.06 -3.36
CA ILE A 121 3.97 1.01 -4.15
C ILE A 121 4.54 2.43 -4.19
N GLY A 122 5.73 2.67 -3.61
CA GLY A 122 6.40 3.98 -3.64
C GLY A 122 5.88 5.01 -2.63
N LEU A 123 5.28 4.57 -1.53
CA LEU A 123 4.82 5.47 -0.46
C LEU A 123 5.79 5.59 0.71
N ALA A 124 6.84 4.76 0.77
CA ALA A 124 7.81 4.76 1.87
C ALA A 124 8.40 6.14 2.14
N ARG A 125 8.89 6.86 1.12
CA ARG A 125 9.54 8.16 1.30
C ARG A 125 8.63 9.25 1.89
N ARG A 126 7.32 9.16 1.65
CA ARG A 126 6.32 10.03 2.29
C ARG A 126 6.05 9.60 3.73
N SER A 127 6.14 8.31 4.01
CA SER A 127 5.72 7.69 5.26
C SER A 127 6.83 7.58 6.31
N TRP A 128 8.09 7.34 5.95
CA TRP A 128 9.24 7.30 6.87
C TRP A 128 10.57 7.53 6.13
N GLY A 129 11.65 7.74 6.88
CA GLY A 129 12.98 8.05 6.36
C GLY A 129 13.26 9.56 6.25
N ASN A 130 14.52 9.92 5.97
CA ASN A 130 14.99 11.32 5.95
C ASN A 130 14.63 12.10 7.24
N GLY A 131 14.67 11.43 8.40
CA GLY A 131 14.32 12.02 9.69
C GLY A 131 12.83 11.93 10.07
N LYS A 132 11.94 11.48 9.16
CA LYS A 132 10.52 11.22 9.48
C LYS A 132 10.36 9.80 10.04
N ARG A 133 9.75 9.67 11.24
CA ARG A 133 9.47 8.40 11.92
C ARG A 133 10.70 7.46 11.99
N PRO A 134 11.78 7.90 12.68
CA PRO A 134 13.04 7.16 12.73
C PRO A 134 12.92 5.79 13.40
N ASN A 135 12.03 5.64 14.40
CA ASN A 135 11.87 4.34 15.08
C ASN A 135 11.19 3.32 14.14
N LEU A 136 10.22 3.78 13.34
CA LEU A 136 9.57 2.97 12.32
C LEU A 136 10.53 2.57 11.19
N GLU A 137 11.41 3.48 10.77
CA GLU A 137 12.48 3.16 9.81
C GLU A 137 13.41 2.07 10.36
N ALA A 138 13.93 2.25 11.58
CA ALA A 138 14.80 1.26 12.24
C ALA A 138 14.09 -0.09 12.45
N TYR A 139 12.81 -0.07 12.83
CA TYR A 139 11.98 -1.26 12.94
C TYR A 139 11.87 -2.00 11.61
N TYR A 140 11.59 -1.28 10.51
CA TYR A 140 11.45 -1.89 9.20
C TYR A 140 12.77 -2.47 8.68
N ASP A 141 13.90 -1.79 8.91
CA ASP A 141 15.22 -2.33 8.58
C ASP A 141 15.55 -3.60 9.38
N ARG A 142 15.08 -3.69 10.63
CA ARG A 142 15.18 -4.92 11.43
C ARG A 142 14.29 -6.04 10.87
N VAL A 143 13.06 -5.73 10.47
CA VAL A 143 12.15 -6.70 9.80
C VAL A 143 12.79 -7.24 8.54
N LEU A 144 13.36 -6.37 7.70
CA LEU A 144 14.03 -6.75 6.47
C LEU A 144 15.20 -7.69 6.69
N LYS A 145 15.84 -7.74 7.87
CA LYS A 145 16.93 -8.68 8.16
C LYS A 145 16.44 -10.08 8.57
N ARG A 146 15.14 -10.28 8.83
CA ARG A 146 14.60 -11.57 9.27
C ARG A 146 14.55 -12.57 8.10
N GLN A 147 15.15 -13.74 8.29
CA GLN A 147 15.15 -14.80 7.26
C GLN A 147 13.73 -15.24 6.86
N THR A 148 12.79 -15.29 7.81
CA THR A 148 11.40 -15.68 7.52
C THR A 148 10.68 -14.67 6.64
N PHE A 149 11.08 -13.39 6.67
CA PHE A 149 10.47 -12.35 5.86
C PHE A 149 10.94 -12.42 4.40
N HIS A 150 12.22 -12.71 4.16
CA HIS A 150 12.80 -12.84 2.82
C HIS A 150 12.28 -14.03 1.99
N LYS A 151 11.68 -15.03 2.65
CA LYS A 151 11.17 -16.24 1.98
C LYS A 151 9.82 -16.02 1.28
N VAL A 152 9.24 -14.83 1.41
CA VAL A 152 7.90 -14.45 0.92
C VAL A 152 8.05 -13.33 -0.11
#